data_AF-A0A4S2HNM3-F1
#
_entry.id   AF-A0A4S2HNM3-F1
#
_cell.length_a   1.000
_cell.length_b   1.000
_cell.length_c   1.000
_cell.angle_alpha   90.00
_cell.angle_beta   90.00
_cell.angle_gamma   90.00
#
_symmetry.space_group_name_H-M   'P 1'
#
loop_
_entity.id
_entity.type
_entity.pdbx_description
1 polymer ?
#
loop_
_entity_poly.entity_id
_entity_poly.type
_entity_poly.pdbx_seq_one_letter_code
_entity_poly.pdbx_strand_id
1 'polypeptide(L)'
;MKRSQRVAEAGIVIMAVAMIFLTGCTTEKEREAARQYREEAEAYMEEEKYEQAQEAMKQALEQTPEDEELLAASEEMNQKINQRIDEINAYNATMEAARQAIEADDAAALDALQESDAGKALVKAAQETGSYIYMPEGGTSGKGIGFYTFNDCDCDQWYYGDYQEGSREGNGIWYYVSSHTEDKSLYKEVYQGSWSGDAPNGTGHQVIALGDTVDTDQDFNVENGLFYGTYDIKDSLEDGTEVTGQYELQKGKYVTISDEELEKNNFVVPAEPHLAIAFLYNEAGEIKSCTMVYAEDATRGVKHFY
;
A
#
# COMPACT_ATOMS: atom_id res chain seq x y z
N MET A 1 -14.37 15.16 16.72
CA MET A 1 -15.35 14.30 17.42
C MET A 1 -14.58 13.30 18.28
N LYS A 2 -15.06 13.05 19.50
CA LYS A 2 -14.35 12.39 20.59
C LYS A 2 -14.25 10.87 20.38
N ARG A 3 -13.04 10.33 20.52
CA ARG A 3 -12.75 9.10 21.28
C ARG A 3 -11.23 8.96 21.45
N SER A 4 -10.71 9.72 22.41
CA SER A 4 -9.41 9.46 23.03
C SER A 4 -9.64 8.92 24.45
N GLN A 5 -8.76 8.01 24.85
CA GLN A 5 -8.50 7.54 26.22
C GLN A 5 -9.57 6.67 26.87
N ARG A 6 -9.29 5.36 26.92
CA ARG A 6 -9.12 4.55 28.14
C ARG A 6 -8.76 3.13 27.73
N VAL A 7 -7.48 2.80 27.78
CA VAL A 7 -7.08 1.43 28.12
C VAL A 7 -6.38 1.57 29.46
N ALA A 8 -7.08 1.12 30.49
CA ALA A 8 -6.54 0.97 31.81
C ALA A 8 -5.39 -0.04 31.73
N GLU A 9 -4.33 0.23 32.47
CA GLU A 9 -3.28 -0.73 32.78
C GLU A 9 -3.93 -2.03 33.29
N ALA A 10 -3.98 -3.06 32.44
CA ALA A 10 -4.28 -4.41 32.88
C ALA A 10 -2.99 -4.93 33.53
N GLY A 11 -2.87 -4.68 34.82
CA GLY A 11 -1.78 -5.18 35.64
C GLY A 11 -1.72 -6.70 35.53
N ILE A 12 -0.53 -7.21 35.23
CA ILE A 12 -0.19 -8.63 35.30
C ILE A 12 -0.46 -9.09 36.74
N VAL A 13 -1.59 -9.76 36.97
CA VAL A 13 -1.87 -10.45 38.23
C VAL A 13 -1.17 -11.80 38.13
N ILE A 14 0.08 -11.85 38.61
CA ILE A 14 0.77 -13.12 38.88
C ILE A 14 0.04 -13.77 40.06
N MET A 15 -0.98 -14.58 39.80
CA MET A 15 -1.59 -15.42 40.83
C MET A 15 -0.73 -16.66 41.04
N ALA A 16 -0.13 -16.74 42.23
CA ALA A 16 0.67 -17.88 42.67
C ALA A 16 -0.14 -19.19 42.64
N VAL A 17 0.31 -20.14 41.82
CA VAL A 17 -0.25 -21.50 41.74
C VAL A 17 0.22 -22.30 42.96
N ALA A 18 -0.71 -22.61 43.86
CA ALA A 18 -0.51 -23.56 44.93
C ALA A 18 -0.75 -24.98 44.41
N MET A 19 0.30 -25.71 44.05
CA MET A 19 0.21 -27.14 43.73
C MET A 19 -0.19 -27.95 44.98
N ILE A 20 -1.47 -28.34 45.06
CA ILE A 20 -1.92 -29.37 45.99
C ILE A 20 -2.31 -30.60 45.16
N PHE A 21 -1.34 -31.50 45.00
CA PHE A 21 -1.63 -32.87 44.61
C PHE A 21 -2.46 -33.52 45.72
N LEU A 22 -3.71 -33.89 45.45
CA LEU A 22 -4.42 -35.06 45.99
C LEU A 22 -5.82 -35.19 45.34
N THR A 23 -6.05 -36.34 44.69
CA THR A 23 -7.35 -36.94 44.29
C THR A 23 -8.24 -36.19 43.29
N GLY A 24 -8.16 -36.59 42.00
CA GLY A 24 -9.25 -36.85 41.01
C GLY A 24 -10.51 -35.98 40.90
N CYS A 25 -10.63 -34.88 41.63
CA CYS A 25 -11.76 -33.97 41.62
C CYS A 25 -11.20 -32.56 41.49
N THR A 26 -11.23 -32.04 40.27
CA THR A 26 -10.98 -30.64 39.97
C THR A 26 -11.87 -29.75 40.85
N THR A 27 -11.26 -28.81 41.56
CA THR A 27 -11.95 -27.86 42.43
C THR A 27 -12.67 -26.78 41.62
N GLU A 28 -13.71 -26.18 42.20
CA GLU A 28 -14.42 -25.06 41.58
C GLU A 28 -13.50 -23.88 41.27
N LYS A 29 -12.49 -23.67 42.12
CA LYS A 29 -11.45 -22.64 41.94
C LYS A 29 -10.54 -22.94 40.74
N GLU A 30 -10.13 -24.19 40.53
CA GLU A 30 -9.35 -24.59 39.35
C GLU A 30 -10.17 -24.43 38.06
N ARG A 31 -11.47 -24.76 38.09
CA ARG A 31 -12.38 -24.53 36.95
C ARG A 31 -12.55 -23.05 36.62
N GLU A 32 -12.68 -22.20 37.63
CA GLU A 32 -12.79 -20.75 37.44
C GLU A 32 -11.49 -20.18 36.87
N ALA A 33 -10.33 -20.61 37.37
CA ALA A 33 -9.03 -20.22 36.84
C ALA A 33 -8.84 -20.69 35.38
N ALA A 34 -9.20 -21.93 35.05
CA ALA A 34 -9.16 -22.43 33.67
C ALA A 34 -10.02 -21.59 32.72
N ARG A 35 -11.23 -21.19 33.16
CA ARG A 35 -12.11 -20.32 32.37
C ARG A 35 -11.45 -18.96 32.10
N GLN A 36 -10.83 -18.34 33.11
CA GLN A 36 -10.15 -17.05 32.95
C GLN A 36 -9.03 -17.15 31.92
N TYR A 37 -8.17 -18.16 32.03
CA TYR A 37 -7.09 -18.37 31.06
C TYR A 37 -7.61 -18.66 29.65
N ARG A 38 -8.76 -19.34 29.52
CA ARG A 38 -9.40 -19.55 28.21
C ARG A 38 -9.91 -18.24 27.61
N GLU A 39 -10.56 -17.40 28.41
CA GLU A 39 -11.01 -16.07 27.97
C GLU A 39 -9.83 -15.17 27.57
N GLU A 40 -8.71 -15.24 28.30
CA GLU A 40 -7.47 -14.57 27.91
C GLU A 40 -6.91 -15.10 26.58
N ALA A 41 -6.91 -16.42 26.37
CA ALA A 41 -6.47 -17.03 25.12
C ALA A 41 -7.32 -16.57 23.93
N GLU A 42 -8.64 -16.50 24.10
CA GLU A 42 -9.58 -15.98 23.10
C GLU A 42 -9.31 -14.49 22.80
N ALA A 43 -9.07 -13.67 23.82
CA ALA A 43 -8.71 -12.26 23.62
C ALA A 43 -7.36 -12.10 22.88
N TYR A 44 -6.36 -12.92 23.21
CA TYR A 44 -5.09 -12.92 22.47
C TYR A 44 -5.24 -13.37 21.02
N MET A 45 -6.17 -14.29 20.73
CA MET A 45 -6.49 -14.66 19.35
C MET A 45 -7.09 -13.48 18.56
N GLU A 46 -7.98 -12.69 19.17
CA GLU A 46 -8.54 -11.49 18.54
C GLU A 46 -7.48 -10.40 18.28
N GLU A 47 -6.46 -10.33 19.12
CA GLU A 47 -5.32 -9.41 18.98
C GLU A 47 -4.17 -9.99 18.11
N GLU A 48 -4.36 -11.15 17.47
CA GLU A 48 -3.35 -11.87 16.67
C GLU A 48 -2.04 -12.19 17.41
N LYS A 49 -2.10 -12.29 18.75
CA LYS A 49 -0.98 -12.62 19.65
C LYS A 49 -0.89 -14.12 19.86
N TYR A 50 -0.59 -14.86 18.79
CA TYR A 50 -0.69 -16.31 18.76
C TYR A 50 0.12 -17.03 19.83
N GLU A 51 1.38 -16.63 20.10
CA GLU A 51 2.19 -17.25 21.17
C GLU A 51 1.57 -17.07 22.56
N GLN A 52 0.97 -15.89 22.82
CA GLN A 52 0.32 -15.60 24.10
C GLN A 52 -1.00 -16.38 24.23
N ALA A 53 -1.74 -16.54 23.14
CA ALA A 53 -2.93 -17.38 23.09
C ALA A 53 -2.60 -18.84 23.42
N GLN A 54 -1.54 -19.40 22.84
CA GLN A 54 -1.10 -20.76 23.13
C GLN A 54 -0.69 -20.95 24.59
N GLU A 55 0.09 -20.02 25.15
CA GLU A 55 0.52 -20.14 26.55
C GLU A 55 -0.67 -19.97 27.52
N ALA A 56 -1.61 -19.07 27.24
CA ALA A 56 -2.83 -18.92 28.05
C ALA A 56 -3.69 -20.20 28.01
N MET A 57 -3.89 -20.80 26.83
CA MET A 57 -4.62 -22.06 26.72
C MET A 57 -3.93 -23.22 27.45
N LYS A 58 -2.59 -23.25 27.42
CA LYS A 58 -1.80 -24.21 28.19
C LYS A 58 -1.95 -24.00 29.71
N GLN A 59 -1.95 -22.76 30.18
CA GLN A 59 -2.23 -22.43 31.59
C GLN A 59 -3.64 -22.91 32.01
N ALA A 60 -4.64 -22.81 31.13
CA ALA A 60 -5.97 -23.34 31.36
C ALA A 60 -5.95 -24.86 31.56
N LEU A 61 -5.26 -25.59 30.66
CA LEU A 61 -5.11 -27.04 30.73
C LEU A 61 -4.33 -27.51 31.97
N GLU A 62 -3.36 -26.73 32.47
CA GLU A 62 -2.65 -27.05 33.70
C GLU A 62 -3.57 -27.06 34.94
N GLN A 63 -4.64 -26.26 34.95
CA GLN A 63 -5.63 -26.26 36.03
C GLN A 63 -6.56 -27.49 35.95
N THR A 64 -6.94 -27.89 34.73
CA THR A 64 -7.92 -28.97 34.49
C THR A 64 -7.46 -29.91 33.37
N PRO A 65 -6.43 -30.74 33.60
CA PRO A 65 -5.75 -31.49 32.53
C PRO A 65 -6.58 -32.63 31.92
N GLU A 66 -7.62 -33.10 32.63
CA GLU A 66 -8.53 -34.16 32.17
C GLU A 66 -9.85 -33.61 31.60
N ASP A 67 -9.99 -32.28 31.47
CA ASP A 67 -11.19 -31.67 30.88
C ASP A 67 -11.20 -31.88 29.36
N GLU A 68 -12.03 -32.82 28.89
CA GLU A 68 -12.15 -33.18 27.47
C GLU A 68 -12.62 -32.01 26.60
N GLU A 69 -13.49 -31.12 27.12
CA GLU A 69 -13.95 -29.95 26.36
C GLU A 69 -12.82 -28.94 26.20
N LEU A 70 -12.04 -28.70 27.24
CA LEU A 70 -10.90 -27.79 27.19
C LEU A 70 -9.77 -28.34 26.31
N LEU A 71 -9.52 -29.65 26.37
CA LEU A 71 -8.57 -30.32 25.46
C LEU A 71 -8.98 -30.17 24.00
N ALA A 72 -10.27 -30.39 23.69
CA ALA A 72 -10.79 -30.20 22.34
C ALA A 72 -10.68 -28.73 21.88
N ALA A 73 -11.02 -27.78 22.76
CA ALA A 73 -10.90 -26.35 22.46
C ALA A 73 -9.44 -25.91 22.22
N SER A 74 -8.50 -26.45 22.99
CA SER A 74 -7.06 -26.20 22.82
C SER A 74 -6.54 -26.74 21.49
N GLU A 75 -6.93 -27.96 21.11
CA GLU A 75 -6.57 -28.54 19.82
C GLU A 75 -7.15 -27.72 18.66
N GLU A 76 -8.42 -27.32 18.72
CA GLU A 76 -9.05 -26.47 17.71
C GLU A 76 -8.34 -25.11 17.60
N MET A 77 -8.01 -24.48 18.72
CA MET A 77 -7.27 -23.22 18.74
C MET A 77 -5.89 -23.38 18.12
N ASN A 78 -5.14 -24.43 18.47
CA ASN A 78 -3.81 -24.68 17.89
C ASN A 78 -3.89 -24.95 16.39
N GLN A 79 -4.90 -25.67 15.91
CA GLN A 79 -5.12 -25.86 14.48
C GLN A 79 -5.38 -24.53 13.77
N LYS A 80 -6.22 -23.65 14.35
CA LYS A 80 -6.46 -22.30 13.81
C LYS A 80 -5.19 -21.46 13.81
N ILE A 81 -4.41 -21.49 14.89
CA ILE A 81 -3.14 -20.76 15.00
C ILE A 81 -2.15 -21.23 13.93
N ASN A 82 -1.97 -22.53 13.78
CA ASN A 82 -1.07 -23.09 12.77
C ASN A 82 -1.52 -22.68 11.36
N GLN A 83 -2.82 -22.75 11.08
CA GLN A 83 -3.35 -22.29 9.80
C GLN A 83 -3.06 -20.80 9.56
N ARG A 84 -3.25 -19.93 10.56
CA ARG A 84 -2.94 -18.50 10.44
C ARG A 84 -1.45 -18.23 10.24
N ILE A 85 -0.59 -18.96 10.95
CA ILE A 85 0.87 -18.86 10.77
C ILE A 85 1.27 -19.27 9.36
N ASP A 86 0.70 -20.36 8.83
CA ASP A 86 0.96 -20.80 7.46
C ASP A 86 0.49 -19.76 6.43
N GLU A 87 -0.68 -19.16 6.64
CA GLU A 87 -1.20 -18.06 5.82
C GLU A 87 -0.23 -16.84 5.84
N ILE A 88 0.18 -16.40 7.03
CA ILE A 88 1.14 -15.29 7.20
C ILE A 88 2.48 -15.60 6.54
N ASN A 89 3.00 -16.81 6.70
CA ASN A 89 4.26 -17.22 6.08
C ASN A 89 4.17 -17.21 4.54
N ALA A 90 3.04 -17.63 3.98
CA ALA A 90 2.80 -17.58 2.54
C ALA A 90 2.75 -16.14 2.02
N TYR A 91 2.08 -15.23 2.74
CA TYR A 91 2.06 -13.81 2.38
C TYR A 91 3.46 -13.19 2.49
N ASN A 92 4.20 -13.45 3.56
CA ASN A 92 5.55 -12.92 3.75
C ASN A 92 6.50 -13.34 2.63
N ALA A 93 6.41 -14.59 2.16
CA ALA A 93 7.22 -15.04 1.03
C ALA A 93 6.90 -14.27 -0.27
N THR A 94 5.62 -13.97 -0.51
CA THR A 94 5.17 -13.19 -1.66
C THR A 94 5.63 -11.72 -1.55
N MET A 95 5.43 -11.10 -0.39
CA MET A 95 5.88 -9.73 -0.09
C MET A 95 7.40 -9.61 -0.23
N GLU A 96 8.17 -10.60 0.22
CA GLU A 96 9.63 -10.62 0.10
C GLU A 96 10.08 -10.73 -1.37
N ALA A 97 9.41 -11.55 -2.18
CA ALA A 97 9.68 -11.62 -3.62
C ALA A 97 9.37 -10.29 -4.32
N ALA A 98 8.26 -9.63 -3.94
CA ALA A 98 7.92 -8.30 -4.45
C ALA A 98 8.97 -7.25 -4.05
N ARG A 99 9.46 -7.29 -2.80
CA ARG A 99 10.54 -6.41 -2.32
C ARG A 99 11.79 -6.56 -3.19
N GLN A 100 12.21 -7.79 -3.47
CA GLN A 100 13.37 -8.07 -4.30
C GLN A 100 13.18 -7.59 -5.75
N ALA A 101 11.98 -7.75 -6.32
CA ALA A 101 11.66 -7.24 -7.65
C ALA A 101 11.70 -5.70 -7.69
N ILE A 102 11.15 -5.03 -6.69
CA ILE A 102 11.17 -3.55 -6.57
C ILE A 102 12.61 -3.04 -6.44
N GLU A 103 13.42 -3.66 -5.58
CA GLU A 103 14.84 -3.27 -5.40
C GLU A 103 15.68 -3.47 -6.67
N ALA A 104 15.37 -4.50 -7.45
CA ALA A 104 16.02 -4.78 -8.73
C ALA A 104 15.42 -3.98 -9.90
N ASP A 105 14.34 -3.24 -9.65
CA ASP A 105 13.51 -2.59 -10.67
C ASP A 105 13.01 -3.55 -11.77
N ASP A 106 12.69 -4.79 -11.38
CA ASP A 106 12.23 -5.87 -12.25
C ASP A 106 10.69 -5.91 -12.34
N ALA A 107 10.16 -5.03 -13.19
CA ALA A 107 8.72 -4.94 -13.45
C ALA A 107 8.13 -6.27 -13.93
N ALA A 108 8.86 -7.04 -14.75
CA ALA A 108 8.36 -8.30 -15.28
C ALA A 108 8.22 -9.37 -14.20
N ALA A 109 9.18 -9.45 -13.27
CA ALA A 109 9.08 -10.34 -12.11
C ALA A 109 7.91 -9.93 -11.20
N LEU A 110 7.70 -8.64 -10.97
CA LEU A 110 6.62 -8.14 -10.14
C LEU A 110 5.23 -8.42 -10.77
N ASP A 111 5.06 -8.20 -12.08
CA ASP A 111 3.82 -8.52 -12.79
C ASP A 111 3.51 -10.02 -12.78
N ALA A 112 4.53 -10.86 -13.04
CA ALA A 112 4.39 -12.32 -12.98
C ALA A 112 4.02 -12.81 -11.57
N LEU A 113 4.54 -12.15 -10.53
CA LEU A 113 4.20 -12.43 -9.13
C LEU A 113 2.73 -12.09 -8.83
N GLN A 114 2.27 -10.91 -9.26
CA GLN A 114 0.87 -10.49 -9.11
C GLN A 114 -0.10 -11.47 -9.78
N GLU A 115 0.25 -11.95 -10.98
CA GLU A 115 -0.57 -12.90 -11.74
C GLU A 115 -0.54 -14.34 -11.22
N SER A 116 0.38 -14.66 -10.31
CA SER A 116 0.48 -15.98 -9.71
C SER A 116 -0.68 -16.28 -8.75
N ASP A 117 -0.90 -17.56 -8.45
CA ASP A 117 -1.89 -17.98 -7.44
C ASP A 117 -1.59 -17.35 -6.06
N ALA A 118 -0.31 -17.15 -5.73
CA ALA A 118 0.11 -16.50 -4.49
C ALA A 118 -0.21 -15.00 -4.48
N GLY A 119 0.02 -14.29 -5.59
CA GLY A 119 -0.37 -12.88 -5.76
C GLY A 119 -1.88 -12.70 -5.64
N LYS A 120 -2.67 -13.55 -6.30
CA LYS A 120 -4.13 -13.53 -6.22
C LYS A 120 -4.66 -13.83 -4.82
N ALA A 121 -3.99 -14.71 -4.07
CA ALA A 121 -4.31 -14.94 -2.67
C ALA A 121 -4.02 -13.70 -1.81
N LEU A 122 -2.92 -12.99 -2.08
CA LEU A 122 -2.56 -11.74 -1.40
C LEU A 122 -3.60 -10.62 -1.64
N VAL A 123 -4.09 -10.46 -2.88
CA VAL A 123 -5.21 -9.55 -3.20
C VAL A 123 -6.42 -9.83 -2.33
N LYS A 124 -6.85 -11.09 -2.29
CA LYS A 124 -8.01 -11.48 -1.49
C LYS A 124 -7.80 -11.19 0.00
N ALA A 125 -6.61 -11.47 0.52
CA ALA A 125 -6.27 -11.19 1.91
C ALA A 125 -6.31 -9.68 2.21
N ALA A 126 -5.73 -8.83 1.34
CA ALA A 126 -5.73 -7.38 1.51
C ALA A 126 -7.14 -6.77 1.47
N GLN A 127 -8.02 -7.33 0.64
CA GLN A 127 -9.44 -6.93 0.58
C GLN A 127 -10.21 -7.32 1.84
N GLU A 128 -9.87 -8.44 2.47
CA GLU A 128 -10.45 -8.87 3.75
C GLU A 128 -9.98 -8.00 4.94
N THR A 129 -8.76 -7.45 4.89
CA THR A 129 -8.17 -6.62 5.95
C THR A 129 -8.42 -5.11 5.82
N GLY A 130 -9.08 -4.66 4.74
CA GLY A 130 -9.50 -3.27 4.61
C GLY A 130 -8.60 -2.39 3.74
N SER A 131 -7.93 -2.97 2.74
CA SER A 131 -7.31 -2.36 1.54
C SER A 131 -5.78 -2.39 1.48
N TYR A 132 -5.08 -2.92 2.50
CA TYR A 132 -3.63 -3.14 2.41
C TYR A 132 -3.10 -4.23 3.37
N ILE A 133 -1.92 -4.77 3.03
CA ILE A 133 -1.09 -5.63 3.88
C ILE A 133 0.28 -4.97 4.02
N TYR A 134 0.84 -4.96 5.23
CA TYR A 134 2.13 -4.35 5.51
C TYR A 134 3.05 -5.33 6.24
N MET A 135 4.28 -5.50 5.71
CA MET A 135 5.34 -6.31 6.30
C MET A 135 6.51 -5.41 6.74
N PRO A 136 6.65 -5.13 8.04
CA PRO A 136 7.75 -4.34 8.55
C PRO A 136 9.04 -5.12 8.80
N GLU A 137 10.18 -4.50 8.50
CA GLU A 137 11.47 -4.79 9.12
C GLU A 137 11.61 -3.94 10.40
N GLY A 138 11.20 -4.50 11.55
CA GLY A 138 11.40 -3.85 12.86
C GLY A 138 10.14 -3.35 13.59
N GLY A 139 8.94 -3.76 13.15
CA GLY A 139 7.66 -3.36 13.74
C GLY A 139 7.04 -2.15 13.04
N THR A 140 6.24 -1.34 13.72
CA THR A 140 5.53 -0.24 13.03
C THR A 140 6.42 0.91 12.53
N SER A 141 7.72 0.88 12.84
CA SER A 141 8.69 1.87 12.36
C SER A 141 9.95 1.16 11.83
N GLY A 142 10.56 1.69 10.78
CA GLY A 142 11.68 1.07 10.09
C GLY A 142 11.43 0.93 8.59
N LYS A 143 12.20 0.11 7.90
CA LYS A 143 11.92 -0.22 6.50
C LYS A 143 10.79 -1.25 6.43
N GLY A 144 10.00 -1.22 5.37
CA GLY A 144 9.01 -2.26 5.15
C GLY A 144 8.40 -2.20 3.76
N ILE A 145 7.63 -3.23 3.44
CA ILE A 145 6.88 -3.32 2.19
C ILE A 145 5.38 -3.34 2.47
N GLY A 146 4.62 -2.53 1.73
CA GLY A 146 3.17 -2.50 1.74
C GLY A 146 2.60 -2.91 0.39
N PHE A 147 1.49 -3.65 0.42
CA PHE A 147 0.68 -4.02 -0.74
C PHE A 147 -0.70 -3.41 -0.59
N TYR A 148 -1.13 -2.63 -1.58
CA TYR A 148 -2.33 -1.79 -1.53
C TYR A 148 -3.28 -2.17 -2.65
N THR A 149 -4.54 -2.44 -2.31
CA THR A 149 -5.60 -2.80 -3.26
C THR A 149 -6.69 -1.74 -3.23
N PHE A 150 -7.26 -1.39 -4.37
CA PHE A 150 -8.29 -0.35 -4.45
C PHE A 150 -9.60 -0.93 -5.01
N ASN A 151 -10.74 -0.55 -4.43
CA ASN A 151 -12.04 -1.12 -4.83
C ASN A 151 -12.58 -0.57 -6.16
N ASP A 152 -12.05 0.57 -6.61
CA ASP A 152 -12.49 1.34 -7.77
C ASP A 152 -11.60 1.15 -9.01
N CYS A 153 -10.52 0.36 -8.91
CA CYS A 153 -9.68 -0.02 -10.04
C CYS A 153 -9.11 -1.44 -9.86
N ASP A 154 -8.75 -2.09 -10.97
CA ASP A 154 -7.88 -3.27 -10.97
C ASP A 154 -6.43 -2.81 -11.02
N CYS A 155 -5.96 -2.20 -9.94
CA CYS A 155 -4.64 -1.59 -9.92
C CYS A 155 -3.96 -1.67 -8.56
N ASP A 156 -3.54 -2.88 -8.22
CA ASP A 156 -2.78 -3.14 -7.00
C ASP A 156 -1.40 -2.46 -7.05
N GLN A 157 -0.99 -1.85 -5.94
CA GLN A 157 0.22 -1.03 -5.87
C GLN A 157 1.08 -1.44 -4.69
N TRP A 158 2.38 -1.22 -4.85
CA TRP A 158 3.38 -1.58 -3.85
C TRP A 158 4.07 -0.34 -3.31
N TYR A 159 4.35 -0.35 -2.01
CA TYR A 159 5.29 0.59 -1.40
C TYR A 159 6.47 -0.18 -0.84
N TYR A 160 7.69 0.25 -1.08
CA TYR A 160 8.85 -0.18 -0.32
C TYR A 160 9.65 1.02 0.17
N GLY A 161 9.80 1.16 1.48
CA GLY A 161 10.43 2.34 2.05
C GLY A 161 10.37 2.43 3.55
N ASP A 162 10.63 3.64 4.04
CA ASP A 162 10.65 3.97 5.45
C ASP A 162 9.23 4.22 6.00
N TYR A 163 8.99 3.70 7.20
CA TYR A 163 7.76 3.88 7.96
C TYR A 163 8.06 4.47 9.33
N GLN A 164 7.12 5.28 9.82
CA GLN A 164 7.05 5.75 11.20
C GLN A 164 5.64 5.50 11.75
N GLU A 165 5.54 4.68 12.80
CA GLU A 165 4.28 4.35 13.47
C GLU A 165 3.16 3.86 12.52
N GLY A 166 3.55 3.08 11.51
CA GLY A 166 2.66 2.48 10.51
C GLY A 166 2.32 3.42 9.34
N SER A 167 2.85 4.64 9.32
CA SER A 167 2.67 5.61 8.24
C SER A 167 3.93 5.71 7.39
N ARG A 168 3.80 5.90 6.07
CA ARG A 168 4.95 6.10 5.17
C ARG A 168 5.62 7.43 5.47
N GLU A 169 6.91 7.39 5.81
CA GLU A 169 7.64 8.54 6.33
C GLU A 169 9.15 8.34 6.11
N GLY A 170 9.81 9.27 5.40
CA GLY A 170 11.21 9.14 5.02
C GLY A 170 11.38 8.95 3.51
N ASN A 171 12.13 7.96 3.06
CA ASN A 171 12.29 7.67 1.63
C ASN A 171 11.60 6.37 1.24
N GLY A 172 10.99 6.33 0.06
CA GLY A 172 10.30 5.15 -0.40
C GLY A 172 10.01 5.15 -1.90
N ILE A 173 9.68 3.96 -2.38
CA ILE A 173 9.34 3.64 -3.75
C ILE A 173 7.87 3.23 -3.79
N TRP A 174 7.07 3.92 -4.59
CA TRP A 174 5.73 3.50 -4.97
C TRP A 174 5.80 2.87 -6.36
N TYR A 175 5.31 1.65 -6.50
CA TYR A 175 5.50 0.83 -7.70
C TYR A 175 4.16 0.26 -8.17
N TYR A 176 3.86 0.49 -9.43
CA TYR A 176 2.72 -0.11 -10.11
C TYR A 176 3.18 -0.76 -11.42
N VAL A 177 2.69 -1.96 -11.68
CA VAL A 177 2.95 -2.69 -12.92
C VAL A 177 1.70 -3.43 -13.36
N SER A 178 1.47 -3.48 -14.68
CA SER A 178 0.39 -4.27 -15.26
C SER A 178 0.66 -4.64 -16.71
N SER A 179 0.46 -5.92 -17.05
CA SER A 179 0.38 -6.40 -18.44
C SER A 179 -1.05 -6.35 -19.04
N HIS A 180 -2.02 -5.76 -18.33
CA HIS A 180 -3.42 -5.65 -18.76
C HIS A 180 -3.69 -4.46 -19.70
N THR A 181 -2.69 -4.05 -20.49
CA THR A 181 -2.86 -3.02 -21.52
C THR A 181 -3.56 -3.57 -22.77
N GLU A 182 -4.04 -2.66 -23.64
CA GLU A 182 -4.72 -3.05 -24.88
C GLU A 182 -3.81 -3.87 -25.82
N ASP A 183 -2.53 -3.52 -25.88
CA ASP A 183 -1.51 -4.14 -26.73
C ASP A 183 -0.72 -5.26 -26.05
N LYS A 184 -1.00 -5.53 -24.77
CA LYS A 184 -0.27 -6.47 -23.90
C LYS A 184 1.18 -6.10 -23.59
N SER A 185 1.59 -4.88 -23.90
CA SER A 185 2.84 -4.32 -23.41
C SER A 185 2.80 -4.16 -21.88
N LEU A 186 3.95 -4.32 -21.24
CA LEU A 186 4.06 -4.13 -19.80
C LEU A 186 4.01 -2.64 -19.47
N TYR A 187 2.98 -2.19 -18.78
CA TYR A 187 2.93 -0.86 -18.20
C TYR A 187 3.65 -0.86 -16.85
N LYS A 188 4.50 0.14 -16.63
CA LYS A 188 5.26 0.35 -15.40
C LYS A 188 5.16 1.82 -15.00
N GLU A 189 4.85 2.06 -13.74
CA GLU A 189 4.87 3.39 -13.13
C GLU A 189 5.56 3.30 -11.77
N VAL A 190 6.64 4.05 -11.61
CA VAL A 190 7.47 4.05 -10.40
C VAL A 190 7.68 5.48 -9.94
N TYR A 191 7.41 5.75 -8.66
CA TYR A 191 7.78 6.98 -7.99
C TYR A 191 8.76 6.66 -6.87
N GLN A 192 9.93 7.28 -6.86
CA GLN A 192 10.91 7.16 -5.78
C GLN A 192 11.19 8.55 -5.19
N GLY A 193 10.96 8.75 -3.91
CA GLY A 193 11.13 10.07 -3.33
C GLY A 193 10.95 10.15 -1.82
N SER A 194 10.81 11.38 -1.35
CA SER A 194 10.55 11.71 0.05
C SER A 194 9.06 11.61 0.39
N TRP A 195 8.78 11.14 1.61
CA TRP A 195 7.46 10.89 2.16
C TRP A 195 7.35 11.55 3.52
N SER A 196 6.22 12.20 3.78
CA SER A 196 5.85 12.62 5.13
C SER A 196 4.34 12.69 5.27
N GLY A 197 3.83 12.36 6.46
CA GLY A 197 2.38 12.36 6.71
C GLY A 197 1.61 11.38 5.83
N ASP A 198 2.22 10.22 5.54
CA ASP A 198 1.66 9.16 4.70
C ASP A 198 1.41 9.54 3.22
N ALA A 199 2.07 10.60 2.76
CA ALA A 199 1.99 11.07 1.37
C ALA A 199 3.38 11.43 0.81
N PRO A 200 3.56 11.38 -0.52
CA PRO A 200 4.73 11.95 -1.17
C PRO A 200 4.86 13.44 -0.85
N ASN A 201 6.01 13.84 -0.31
CA ASN A 201 6.26 15.20 0.18
C ASN A 201 7.77 15.52 0.11
N GLY A 202 8.13 16.51 -0.71
CA GLY A 202 9.52 16.91 -0.95
C GLY A 202 9.89 16.75 -2.41
N THR A 203 10.99 16.06 -2.70
CA THR A 203 11.45 15.76 -4.06
C THR A 203 11.29 14.28 -4.34
N GLY A 204 10.91 13.93 -5.56
CA GLY A 204 10.93 12.54 -6.02
C GLY A 204 11.07 12.44 -7.53
N HIS A 205 11.47 11.27 -7.98
CA HIS A 205 11.69 10.91 -9.36
C HIS A 205 10.58 9.97 -9.82
N GLN A 206 9.96 10.23 -10.96
CA GLN A 206 8.94 9.36 -11.55
C GLN A 206 9.39 8.81 -12.90
N VAL A 207 9.18 7.51 -13.08
CA VAL A 207 9.33 6.80 -14.36
C VAL A 207 8.00 6.19 -14.76
N ILE A 208 7.55 6.46 -15.98
CA ILE A 208 6.38 5.82 -16.61
C ILE A 208 6.83 5.24 -17.94
N ALA A 209 6.57 3.94 -18.13
CA ALA A 209 6.94 3.23 -19.34
C ALA A 209 5.85 2.26 -19.79
N LEU A 210 5.73 2.10 -21.12
CA LEU A 210 4.88 1.11 -21.77
C LEU A 210 5.76 0.29 -22.73
N GLY A 211 6.08 -0.95 -22.33
CA GLY A 211 7.06 -1.78 -23.03
C GLY A 211 8.44 -1.11 -23.05
N ASP A 212 9.01 -0.93 -24.24
CA ASP A 212 10.31 -0.27 -24.44
C ASP A 212 10.20 1.27 -24.53
N THR A 213 8.99 1.83 -24.50
CA THR A 213 8.74 3.27 -24.63
C THR A 213 8.65 3.91 -23.26
N VAL A 214 9.51 4.88 -22.99
CA VAL A 214 9.47 5.71 -21.77
C VAL A 214 8.70 6.99 -22.07
N ASP A 215 7.62 7.20 -21.32
CA ASP A 215 6.75 8.39 -21.42
C ASP A 215 7.21 9.48 -20.44
N THR A 216 7.57 9.09 -19.22
CA THR A 216 8.07 9.99 -18.18
C THR A 216 9.33 9.41 -17.55
N ASP A 217 10.34 10.26 -17.35
CA ASP A 217 11.58 9.99 -16.60
C ASP A 217 12.08 11.35 -16.08
N GLN A 218 11.57 11.75 -14.91
CA GLN A 218 11.70 13.14 -14.45
C GLN A 218 11.65 13.29 -12.93
N ASP A 219 12.42 14.27 -12.43
CA ASP A 219 12.35 14.75 -11.05
C ASP A 219 11.23 15.78 -10.86
N PHE A 220 10.44 15.63 -9.80
CA PHE A 220 9.34 16.50 -9.42
C PHE A 220 9.51 17.04 -7.99
N ASN A 221 9.04 18.27 -7.77
CA ASN A 221 8.68 18.74 -6.43
C ASN A 221 7.24 18.32 -6.14
N VAL A 222 7.03 17.76 -4.95
CA VAL A 222 5.78 17.12 -4.55
C VAL A 222 5.32 17.65 -3.19
N GLU A 223 4.05 18.02 -3.08
CA GLU A 223 3.43 18.41 -1.82
C GLU A 223 2.08 17.70 -1.70
N ASN A 224 1.94 16.88 -0.65
CA ASN A 224 0.78 16.03 -0.36
C ASN A 224 0.35 15.17 -1.56
N GLY A 225 1.31 14.48 -2.18
CA GLY A 225 1.05 13.63 -3.35
C GLY A 225 0.86 14.37 -4.67
N LEU A 226 0.89 15.71 -4.67
CA LEU A 226 0.65 16.53 -5.85
C LEU A 226 1.92 17.18 -6.37
N PHE A 227 2.11 17.19 -7.68
CA PHE A 227 3.29 17.78 -8.32
C PHE A 227 3.20 19.31 -8.48
N TYR A 228 4.36 19.97 -8.35
CA TYR A 228 4.51 21.42 -8.46
C TYR A 228 5.80 21.80 -9.18
N GLY A 229 5.79 22.89 -9.94
CA GLY A 229 7.01 23.47 -10.52
C GLY A 229 6.94 23.65 -12.03
N THR A 230 8.01 24.18 -12.62
CA THR A 230 8.12 24.38 -14.06
C THR A 230 9.04 23.31 -14.64
N TYR A 231 8.58 22.66 -15.72
CA TYR A 231 9.22 21.50 -16.31
C TYR A 231 9.32 21.65 -17.82
N ASP A 232 10.33 21.03 -18.42
CA ASP A 232 10.52 21.01 -19.87
C ASP A 232 9.70 19.88 -20.49
N ILE A 233 9.04 20.14 -21.62
CA ILE A 233 8.45 19.11 -22.49
C ILE A 233 9.44 18.83 -23.60
N LYS A 234 9.66 17.55 -23.87
CA LYS A 234 10.28 17.07 -25.10
C LYS A 234 9.48 15.88 -25.61
N ASP A 235 8.85 16.03 -26.76
CA ASP A 235 7.97 15.00 -27.35
C ASP A 235 8.15 14.92 -28.87
N SER A 236 7.58 13.90 -29.51
CA SER A 236 7.51 13.74 -30.96
C SER A 236 6.06 13.50 -31.39
N LEU A 237 5.56 14.35 -32.28
CA LEU A 237 4.24 14.17 -32.87
C LEU A 237 4.15 12.88 -33.69
N GLU A 238 2.93 12.44 -34.01
CA GLU A 238 2.68 11.27 -34.87
C GLU A 238 3.38 11.33 -36.25
N ASP A 239 3.64 12.54 -36.75
CA ASP A 239 4.37 12.76 -38.01
C ASP A 239 5.90 12.78 -37.86
N GLY A 240 6.41 12.57 -36.65
CA GLY A 240 7.82 12.58 -36.29
C GLY A 240 8.40 13.97 -35.99
N THR A 241 7.58 15.02 -35.95
CA THR A 241 8.03 16.36 -35.58
C THR A 241 8.40 16.41 -34.10
N GLU A 242 9.65 16.75 -33.79
CA GLU A 242 10.08 17.00 -32.40
C GLU A 242 9.48 18.32 -31.87
N VAL A 243 9.02 18.27 -30.63
CA VAL A 243 8.38 19.37 -29.90
C VAL A 243 9.15 19.60 -28.62
N THR A 244 9.48 20.85 -28.35
CA THR A 244 10.09 21.26 -27.08
C THR A 244 9.35 22.44 -26.48
N GLY A 245 9.13 22.47 -25.18
CA GLY A 245 8.43 23.55 -24.49
C GLY A 245 8.65 23.55 -22.98
N GLN A 246 7.92 24.41 -22.28
CA GLN A 246 7.84 24.40 -20.82
C GLN A 246 6.39 24.42 -20.36
N TYR A 247 6.11 23.79 -19.24
CA TYR A 247 4.82 23.83 -18.57
C TYR A 247 5.00 24.01 -17.06
N GLU A 248 4.00 24.60 -16.42
CA GLU A 248 3.95 24.71 -14.97
C GLU A 248 2.91 23.74 -14.41
N LEU A 249 3.26 23.06 -13.32
CA LEU A 249 2.35 22.28 -12.51
C LEU A 249 2.05 23.03 -11.21
N GLN A 250 0.77 23.12 -10.86
CA GLN A 250 0.32 23.56 -9.55
C GLN A 250 -0.76 22.61 -9.05
N LYS A 251 -0.56 21.98 -7.89
CA LYS A 251 -1.48 20.96 -7.33
C LYS A 251 -1.76 19.81 -8.31
N GLY A 252 -0.72 19.35 -9.02
CA GLY A 252 -0.84 18.30 -10.03
C GLY A 252 -1.61 18.71 -11.30
N LYS A 253 -1.88 20.01 -11.49
CA LYS A 253 -2.57 20.51 -12.69
C LYS A 253 -1.63 21.29 -13.58
N TYR A 254 -1.70 21.02 -14.88
CA TYR A 254 -1.11 21.88 -15.90
C TYR A 254 -1.68 23.30 -15.79
N VAL A 255 -0.79 24.26 -15.61
CA VAL A 255 -1.08 25.68 -15.76
C VAL A 255 -0.49 26.08 -17.10
N THR A 256 -1.27 25.97 -18.16
CA THR A 256 -0.86 26.45 -19.49
C THR A 256 -1.72 27.63 -19.89
N ILE A 257 -1.07 28.76 -20.16
CA ILE A 257 -1.57 29.98 -20.81
C ILE A 257 -2.93 30.47 -20.28
N SER A 258 -2.95 31.64 -19.66
CA SER A 258 -4.18 32.21 -19.11
C SER A 258 -5.32 32.31 -20.13
N ASP A 259 -6.58 32.20 -19.70
CA ASP A 259 -7.76 32.42 -20.54
C ASP A 259 -7.65 33.75 -21.32
N GLU A 260 -7.06 34.78 -20.71
CA GLU A 260 -6.81 36.09 -21.32
C GLU A 260 -5.84 35.99 -22.51
N GLU A 261 -4.79 35.16 -22.41
CA GLU A 261 -3.88 34.89 -23.52
C GLU A 261 -4.49 33.97 -24.58
N LEU A 262 -5.36 33.02 -24.21
CA LEU A 262 -6.11 32.22 -25.16
C LEU A 262 -7.04 33.09 -26.01
N GLU A 263 -7.83 33.96 -25.36
CA GLU A 263 -8.72 34.92 -26.03
C GLU A 263 -7.93 35.89 -26.91
N LYS A 264 -6.81 36.42 -26.42
CA LYS A 264 -5.94 37.36 -27.16
C LYS A 264 -5.33 36.73 -28.42
N ASN A 265 -5.17 35.42 -28.45
CA ASN A 265 -4.67 34.67 -29.61
C ASN A 265 -5.80 33.99 -30.43
N ASN A 266 -7.07 34.33 -30.17
CA ASN A 266 -8.27 33.82 -30.85
C ASN A 266 -8.55 32.31 -30.66
N PHE A 267 -8.15 31.74 -29.53
CA PHE A 267 -8.56 30.39 -29.14
C PHE A 267 -9.88 30.41 -28.38
N VAL A 268 -10.64 29.31 -28.52
CA VAL A 268 -11.86 29.09 -27.74
C VAL A 268 -11.44 28.65 -26.34
N VAL A 269 -11.84 29.42 -25.31
CA VAL A 269 -11.71 29.02 -23.91
C VAL A 269 -12.83 28.02 -23.58
N PRO A 270 -12.51 26.75 -23.26
CA PRO A 270 -13.51 25.77 -22.88
C PRO A 270 -14.24 26.15 -21.59
N ALA A 271 -15.54 25.87 -21.53
CA ALA A 271 -16.41 26.24 -20.41
C ALA A 271 -16.27 25.31 -19.18
N GLU A 272 -15.56 24.18 -19.31
CA GLU A 272 -15.24 23.26 -18.22
C GLU A 272 -13.71 23.19 -18.00
N PRO A 273 -13.23 22.81 -16.79
CA PRO A 273 -11.81 22.59 -16.55
C PRO A 273 -11.24 21.59 -17.55
N HIS A 274 -10.21 21.97 -18.29
CA HIS A 274 -9.64 21.18 -19.38
C HIS A 274 -8.12 21.10 -19.23
N LEU A 275 -7.58 19.92 -19.50
CA LEU A 275 -6.15 19.64 -19.53
C LEU A 275 -5.54 20.25 -20.81
N ALA A 276 -4.28 20.68 -20.71
CA ALA A 276 -3.62 21.60 -21.62
C ALA A 276 -3.64 21.19 -23.11
N ILE A 277 -3.87 22.18 -23.99
CA ILE A 277 -3.68 22.07 -25.44
C ILE A 277 -2.29 22.63 -25.78
N ALA A 278 -1.38 21.79 -26.28
CA ALA A 278 -0.10 22.26 -26.80
C ALA A 278 -0.28 22.71 -28.26
N PHE A 279 -0.17 24.02 -28.53
CA PHE A 279 -0.16 24.55 -29.89
C PHE A 279 1.28 24.66 -30.41
N LEU A 280 1.52 24.10 -31.61
CA LEU A 280 2.75 24.32 -32.36
C LEU A 280 2.53 25.33 -33.47
N TYR A 281 3.32 26.41 -33.44
CA TYR A 281 3.32 27.43 -34.48
C TYR A 281 4.61 27.35 -35.31
N ASN A 282 4.52 27.66 -36.60
CA ASN A 282 5.72 27.97 -37.39
C ASN A 282 6.21 29.41 -37.12
N GLU A 283 7.37 29.79 -37.67
CA GLU A 283 7.95 31.14 -37.56
C GLU A 283 7.02 32.27 -38.08
N ALA A 284 6.02 31.92 -38.89
CA ALA A 284 4.99 32.84 -39.40
C ALA A 284 3.75 32.94 -38.49
N GLY A 285 3.70 32.19 -37.38
CA GLY A 285 2.56 32.15 -36.46
C GLY A 285 1.40 31.27 -36.92
N GLU A 286 1.61 30.38 -37.90
CA GLU A 286 0.59 29.44 -38.38
C GLU A 286 0.63 28.14 -37.56
N ILE A 287 -0.54 27.68 -37.12
CA ILE A 287 -0.70 26.42 -36.40
C ILE A 287 -0.32 25.25 -37.32
N LYS A 288 0.70 24.48 -36.92
CA LYS A 288 1.23 23.31 -37.65
C LYS A 288 0.60 22.01 -37.20
N SER A 289 0.29 21.89 -35.92
CA SER A 289 -0.36 20.73 -35.29
C SER A 289 -1.14 21.17 -34.05
N CYS A 290 -2.24 20.47 -33.78
CA CYS A 290 -2.98 20.53 -32.52
C CYS A 290 -3.03 19.10 -31.99
N THR A 291 -2.16 18.77 -31.06
CA THR A 291 -2.32 17.57 -30.25
C THR A 291 -2.98 18.02 -28.97
N MET A 292 -4.21 17.55 -28.72
CA MET A 292 -4.66 17.46 -27.34
C MET A 292 -3.68 16.53 -26.67
N VAL A 293 -2.90 17.07 -25.73
CA VAL A 293 -2.32 16.21 -24.71
C VAL A 293 -3.53 15.74 -23.91
N TYR A 294 -4.17 14.66 -24.36
CA TYR A 294 -4.99 13.84 -23.51
C TYR A 294 -4.03 13.25 -22.49
N ALA A 295 -3.71 14.05 -21.48
CA ALA A 295 -3.62 13.46 -20.18
C ALA A 295 -5.05 12.94 -19.92
N GLU A 296 -5.28 11.64 -20.06
CA GLU A 296 -6.25 10.99 -19.19
C GLU A 296 -5.83 11.40 -17.78
N ASP A 297 -6.52 12.40 -17.22
CA ASP A 297 -6.42 12.83 -15.84
C ASP A 297 -5.01 12.69 -15.24
N ALA A 298 -4.02 13.42 -15.76
CA ALA A 298 -2.71 13.52 -15.10
C ALA A 298 -2.77 14.37 -13.81
N THR A 299 -3.94 14.44 -13.17
CA THR A 299 -4.09 14.90 -11.77
C THR A 299 -3.41 13.96 -10.77
N ARG A 300 -2.86 12.85 -11.24
CA ARG A 300 -2.24 11.81 -10.43
C ARG A 300 -0.75 12.11 -10.29
N GLY A 301 -0.37 12.95 -9.33
CA GLY A 301 1.04 13.09 -8.96
C GLY A 301 1.64 11.72 -8.61
N VAL A 302 0.96 10.97 -7.74
CA VAL A 302 1.15 9.52 -7.62
C VAL A 302 -0.24 8.88 -7.69
N LYS A 303 -0.41 7.89 -8.56
CA LYS A 303 -1.69 7.19 -8.75
C LYS A 303 -2.26 6.69 -7.40
N HIS A 304 -3.55 6.96 -7.13
CA HIS A 304 -4.32 6.67 -5.90
C HIS A 304 -3.90 7.37 -4.58
N PHE A 305 -3.20 8.51 -4.63
CA PHE A 305 -2.91 9.36 -3.44
C PHE A 305 -3.68 10.69 -3.37
N TYR A 306 -4.73 10.84 -4.17
CA TYR A 306 -5.58 12.04 -4.26
C TYR A 306 -6.87 11.92 -3.44
#